data_AF-A0A6F8ZIU7-F1
#
_entry.id   AF-A0A6F8ZIU7-F1
#
_cell.length_a   1.000
_cell.length_b   1.000
_cell.length_c   1.000
_cell.angle_alpha   90.00
_cell.angle_beta   90.00
_cell.angle_gamma   90.00
#
_symmetry.space_group_name_H-M   'P 1'
#
loop_
_entity.id
_entity.type
_entity.pdbx_description
1 polymer ?
#
loop_
_entity_poly.entity_id
_entity_poly.type
_entity_poly.pdbx_seq_one_letter_code
_entity_poly.pdbx_strand_id
1 'polypeptide(L)'
;MTTTYRPQPLARAWQAVVEGRLDPHIALGDFLDDWRRAPSTDRALLIVDPIPDSADPTVHRWGAFAAALVEHLTRTEGLPTPPWAFDERWVLPEPWFMLGRGALWAWQMVATPPAWKRRRIFGGDETMLIGRV
;
A
#
# COMPACT_ATOMS: atom_id res chain seq x y z
N MET A 1 -18.60 26.51 10.51
CA MET A 1 -18.41 25.89 9.18
C MET A 1 -18.01 24.45 9.40
N THR A 2 -18.90 23.49 9.14
CA THR A 2 -18.55 22.07 9.17
C THR A 2 -17.86 21.74 7.86
N THR A 3 -16.54 21.56 7.89
CA THR A 3 -15.79 21.04 6.76
C THR A 3 -16.28 19.62 6.50
N THR A 4 -17.02 19.40 5.41
CA THR A 4 -17.39 18.04 4.99
C THR A 4 -16.12 17.27 4.69
N TYR A 5 -15.90 16.17 5.41
CA TYR A 5 -14.78 15.26 5.18
C TYR A 5 -14.81 14.75 3.74
N ARG A 6 -13.69 14.82 3.05
CA ARG A 6 -13.55 14.32 1.68
C ARG A 6 -12.37 13.35 1.62
N PRO A 7 -12.61 12.07 1.27
CA PRO A 7 -11.54 11.11 1.08
C PRO A 7 -10.46 11.59 0.11
N GLN A 8 -9.21 11.29 0.42
CA GLN A 8 -8.06 11.71 -0.35
C GLN A 8 -7.53 10.56 -1.22
N PRO A 9 -7.29 10.79 -2.53
CA PRO A 9 -6.63 9.81 -3.38
C PRO A 9 -5.22 9.49 -2.90
N LEU A 10 -4.83 8.22 -3.00
CA LEU A 10 -3.52 7.71 -2.58
C LEU A 10 -2.38 8.49 -3.25
N ALA A 11 -2.49 8.74 -4.56
CA ALA A 11 -1.49 9.50 -5.33
C ALA A 11 -1.20 10.88 -4.72
N ARG A 12 -2.23 11.57 -4.21
CA ARG A 12 -2.08 12.90 -3.59
C ARG A 12 -1.36 12.81 -2.24
N ALA A 13 -1.69 11.82 -1.42
CA ALA A 13 -0.98 11.60 -0.15
C ALA A 13 0.48 11.21 -0.42
N TRP A 14 0.71 10.36 -1.42
CA TRP A 14 2.04 9.87 -1.77
C TRP A 14 2.97 10.94 -2.32
N GLN A 15 2.43 11.97 -2.99
CA GLN A 15 3.21 13.15 -3.38
C GLN A 15 3.86 13.82 -2.17
N ALA A 16 3.16 13.92 -1.03
CA ALA A 16 3.73 14.47 0.20
C ALA A 16 4.80 13.56 0.81
N VAL A 17 4.69 12.24 0.61
CA VAL A 17 5.70 11.26 1.04
C VAL A 17 6.99 11.44 0.23
N VAL A 18 6.90 11.52 -1.10
CA VAL A 18 8.07 11.74 -1.98
C VAL A 18 8.76 13.08 -1.69
N GLU A 19 7.99 14.10 -1.31
CA GLU A 19 8.52 15.41 -0.91
C GLU A 19 9.06 15.45 0.55
N GLY A 20 9.01 14.34 1.29
CA GLY A 20 9.47 14.26 2.67
C GLY A 20 8.61 15.02 3.67
N ARG A 21 7.37 15.38 3.30
CA ARG A 21 6.42 16.11 4.14
C ARG A 21 5.47 15.20 4.92
N LEU A 22 5.43 13.92 4.61
CA LEU A 22 4.55 12.93 5.25
C LEU A 22 5.27 11.59 5.37
N ASP A 23 5.14 10.94 6.53
CA ASP A 23 5.68 9.59 6.73
C ASP A 23 4.85 8.56 5.93
N PRO A 24 5.49 7.59 5.24
CA PRO A 24 4.76 6.59 4.45
C PRO A 24 3.74 5.78 5.24
N HIS A 25 4.03 5.44 6.50
CA HIS A 25 3.13 4.65 7.34
C HIS A 25 1.87 5.47 7.68
N ILE A 26 2.02 6.76 7.96
CA ILE A 26 0.89 7.67 8.19
C ILE A 26 0.05 7.80 6.91
N ALA A 27 0.68 8.02 5.76
CA ALA A 27 -0.02 8.14 4.48
C ALA A 27 -0.85 6.89 4.13
N LEU A 28 -0.31 5.69 4.39
CA LEU A 28 -1.03 4.43 4.17
C LEU A 28 -2.17 4.22 5.17
N GLY A 29 -1.97 4.58 6.44
CA GLY A 29 -3.01 4.53 7.46
C GLY A 29 -4.21 5.42 7.11
N ASP A 30 -3.93 6.69 6.77
CA ASP A 30 -4.96 7.64 6.36
C ASP A 30 -5.72 7.16 5.11
N PHE A 31 -4.99 6.63 4.11
CA PHE A 31 -5.60 6.04 2.92
C PHE A 31 -6.50 4.84 3.24
N LEU A 32 -6.07 3.95 4.13
CA LEU A 32 -6.86 2.79 4.55
C LEU A 32 -8.15 3.22 5.26
N ASP A 33 -8.07 4.25 6.10
CA ASP A 33 -9.24 4.83 6.75
C ASP A 33 -10.20 5.46 5.74
N ASP A 34 -9.68 6.16 4.74
CA ASP A 34 -10.47 6.69 3.62
C ASP A 34 -11.12 5.58 2.81
N TRP A 35 -10.38 4.53 2.47
CA TRP A 35 -10.88 3.38 1.73
C TRP A 35 -12.04 2.70 2.46
N ARG A 36 -11.91 2.49 3.78
CA ARG A 36 -12.94 1.88 4.63
C ARG A 36 -14.20 2.73 4.72
N ARG A 37 -14.06 4.06 4.78
CA ARG A 37 -15.19 5.01 4.88
C ARG A 37 -15.88 5.28 3.54
N ALA A 38 -15.15 5.17 2.43
CA ALA A 38 -15.68 5.44 1.10
C ALA A 38 -16.74 4.40 0.69
N PRO A 39 -17.84 4.83 0.05
CA PRO A 39 -18.75 3.91 -0.63
C PRO A 39 -18.00 3.08 -1.66
N SER A 40 -18.44 1.84 -1.90
CA SER A 40 -17.79 0.93 -2.86
C SER A 40 -17.71 1.51 -4.28
N THR A 41 -18.68 2.35 -4.67
CA THR A 41 -18.71 3.07 -5.96
C THR A 41 -17.57 4.08 -6.12
N ASP A 42 -17.02 4.58 -5.01
CA ASP A 42 -16.10 5.71 -5.00
C ASP A 42 -14.66 5.27 -4.74
N ARG A 43 -14.46 4.05 -4.21
CA ARG A 43 -13.14 3.48 -3.89
C ARG A 43 -12.18 3.50 -5.09
N ALA A 44 -12.69 3.26 -6.29
CA ALA A 44 -11.88 3.32 -7.51
C ALA A 44 -11.24 4.70 -7.73
N LEU A 45 -11.90 5.79 -7.32
CA LEU A 45 -11.38 7.16 -7.44
C LEU A 45 -10.19 7.41 -6.51
N LEU A 46 -10.05 6.63 -5.43
CA LEU A 46 -8.93 6.77 -4.49
C LEU A 46 -7.62 6.21 -5.04
N ILE A 47 -7.68 5.36 -6.07
CA ILE A 47 -6.55 4.59 -6.59
C ILE A 47 -6.37 4.72 -8.11
N VAL A 48 -7.20 5.50 -8.79
CA VAL A 48 -7.17 5.60 -10.26
C VAL A 48 -5.82 6.13 -10.76
N ASP A 49 -5.30 7.15 -10.08
CA ASP A 49 -4.03 7.77 -10.42
C ASP A 49 -2.84 6.99 -9.83
N PRO A 50 -1.75 6.81 -10.60
CA PRO A 50 -0.55 6.18 -10.10
C PRO A 50 0.12 7.03 -9.01
N ILE A 51 0.73 6.37 -8.03
CA ILE A 51 1.63 7.05 -7.09
C ILE A 51 2.95 7.45 -7.80
N PRO A 52 3.55 8.60 -7.45
CA PRO A 52 4.93 8.91 -7.84
C PRO A 52 5.91 7.95 -7.18
N ASP A 53 7.05 7.73 -7.83
CA ASP A 53 8.17 6.96 -7.29
C ASP A 53 9.23 7.89 -6.70
N SER A 54 10.17 7.32 -5.93
CA SER A 54 11.27 8.04 -5.31
C SER A 54 12.59 7.32 -5.53
N ALA A 55 13.66 8.09 -5.70
CA ALA A 55 15.03 7.56 -5.73
C ALA A 55 15.52 7.13 -4.34
N ASP A 56 14.84 7.55 -3.25
CA ASP A 56 15.12 7.05 -1.90
C ASP A 56 14.68 5.58 -1.78
N PRO A 57 15.60 4.62 -1.54
CA PRO A 57 15.27 3.20 -1.45
C PRO A 57 14.23 2.87 -0.39
N THR A 58 14.16 3.64 0.70
CA THR A 58 13.19 3.44 1.78
C THR A 58 11.80 3.83 1.30
N VAL A 59 11.67 5.00 0.66
CA VAL A 59 10.39 5.47 0.10
C VAL A 59 9.94 4.57 -1.04
N HIS A 60 10.87 4.14 -1.90
CA HIS A 60 10.58 3.20 -2.99
C HIS A 60 10.00 1.87 -2.48
N ARG A 61 10.59 1.28 -1.42
CA ARG A 61 10.05 0.07 -0.77
C ARG A 61 8.62 0.26 -0.28
N TRP A 62 8.33 1.41 0.33
CA TRP A 62 6.96 1.74 0.73
C TRP A 62 6.03 1.98 -0.48
N GLY A 63 6.53 2.49 -1.60
CA GLY A 63 5.76 2.61 -2.85
C GLY A 63 5.36 1.25 -3.40
N ALA A 64 6.30 0.29 -3.41
CA ALA A 64 6.02 -1.10 -3.75
C ALA A 64 4.97 -1.73 -2.81
N PHE A 65 5.03 -1.41 -1.51
CA PHE A 65 4.01 -1.82 -0.55
C PHE A 65 2.64 -1.21 -0.88
N ALA A 66 2.58 0.08 -1.19
CA ALA A 66 1.34 0.76 -1.57
C ALA A 66 0.71 0.13 -2.83
N ALA A 67 1.52 -0.24 -3.83
CA ALA A 67 1.05 -0.96 -5.01
C ALA A 67 0.50 -2.37 -4.67
N ALA A 68 1.15 -3.10 -3.77
CA ALA A 68 0.64 -4.39 -3.28
C ALA A 68 -0.67 -4.23 -2.49
N LEU A 69 -0.77 -3.18 -1.68
CA LEU A 69 -1.98 -2.84 -0.93
C LEU A 69 -3.17 -2.61 -1.88
N VAL A 70 -2.99 -1.81 -2.92
CA VAL A 70 -4.05 -1.53 -3.91
C VAL A 70 -4.50 -2.81 -4.62
N GLU A 71 -3.57 -3.67 -5.03
CA GLU A 71 -3.91 -4.99 -5.61
C GLU A 71 -4.68 -5.86 -4.63
N HIS A 72 -4.26 -5.91 -3.37
CA HIS A 72 -4.92 -6.72 -2.35
C HIS A 72 -6.35 -6.25 -2.09
N LEU A 73 -6.55 -4.96 -1.83
CA LEU A 73 -7.87 -4.39 -1.55
C LEU A 73 -8.84 -4.61 -2.71
N THR A 74 -8.40 -4.29 -3.93
CA THR A 74 -9.26 -4.43 -5.12
C THR A 74 -9.64 -5.89 -5.38
N ARG A 75 -8.72 -6.84 -5.21
CA ARG A 75 -9.03 -8.27 -5.37
C ARG A 75 -9.99 -8.79 -4.31
N THR A 76 -9.79 -8.41 -3.05
CA THR A 76 -10.67 -8.83 -1.94
C THR A 76 -12.10 -8.32 -2.14
N GLU A 77 -12.26 -7.15 -2.75
CA GLU A 77 -13.56 -6.51 -2.98
C GLU A 77 -14.15 -6.75 -4.38
N GLY A 78 -13.46 -7.50 -5.24
CA GLY A 78 -13.91 -7.76 -6.62
C GLY A 78 -13.88 -6.53 -7.53
N LEU A 79 -13.09 -5.50 -7.19
CA LEU A 79 -12.89 -4.30 -7.99
C LEU A 79 -11.77 -4.49 -9.03
N PRO A 80 -11.83 -3.81 -10.19
CA PRO A 80 -10.71 -3.78 -11.12
C PRO A 80 -9.47 -3.15 -10.47
N THR A 81 -8.35 -3.88 -10.47
CA THR A 81 -7.07 -3.33 -10.03
C THR A 81 -6.48 -2.42 -11.12
N PRO A 82 -6.08 -1.18 -10.81
CA PRO A 82 -5.52 -0.28 -11.81
C PRO A 82 -4.16 -0.80 -12.34
N PRO A 83 -3.86 -0.66 -13.65
CA PRO A 83 -2.66 -1.24 -14.26
C PRO A 83 -1.34 -0.82 -13.61
N TRP A 84 -1.26 0.43 -13.12
CA TRP A 84 -0.05 0.96 -12.48
C TRP A 84 0.38 0.17 -11.23
N ALA A 85 -0.55 -0.53 -10.58
CA ALA A 85 -0.21 -1.38 -9.45
C ALA A 85 0.68 -2.54 -9.88
N PHE A 86 0.55 -3.04 -11.12
CA PHE A 86 1.30 -4.19 -11.64
C PHE A 86 2.66 -3.85 -12.25
N ASP A 87 3.01 -2.57 -12.27
CA ASP A 87 4.22 -2.05 -12.91
C ASP A 87 5.49 -2.70 -12.33
N GLU A 88 6.42 -3.13 -13.20
CA GLU A 88 7.57 -3.96 -12.79
C GLU A 88 8.52 -3.24 -11.83
N ARG A 89 8.53 -1.91 -11.86
CA ARG A 89 9.27 -1.07 -10.91
C ARG A 89 8.92 -1.35 -9.45
N TRP A 90 7.73 -1.90 -9.17
CA TRP A 90 7.33 -2.24 -7.80
C TRP A 90 7.81 -3.62 -7.34
N VAL A 91 8.47 -4.40 -8.21
CA VAL A 91 9.12 -5.65 -7.80
C VAL A 91 10.49 -5.30 -7.23
N LEU A 92 10.66 -5.47 -5.93
CA LEU A 92 11.92 -5.14 -5.28
C LEU A 92 13.03 -6.08 -5.75
N PRO A 93 14.26 -5.57 -5.94
CA PRO A 93 15.41 -6.40 -6.33
C PRO A 93 15.77 -7.39 -5.21
N GLU A 94 15.65 -6.97 -3.95
CA GLU A 94 15.95 -7.77 -2.77
C GLU A 94 14.71 -7.93 -1.88
N PRO A 95 14.53 -9.08 -1.21
CA PRO A 95 13.48 -9.27 -0.22
C PRO A 95 13.47 -8.20 0.87
N TRP A 96 12.29 -7.64 1.14
CA TRP A 96 12.08 -6.73 2.26
C TRP A 96 11.28 -7.40 3.38
N PHE A 97 11.97 -7.75 4.46
CA PHE A 97 11.37 -8.29 5.68
C PHE A 97 11.07 -7.16 6.67
N MET A 98 9.78 -6.85 6.86
CA MET A 98 9.37 -5.66 7.62
C MET A 98 9.65 -5.78 9.12
N LEU A 99 9.59 -6.99 9.69
CA LEU A 99 9.79 -7.16 11.13
C LEU A 99 11.24 -7.18 11.58
N GLY A 100 12.22 -7.22 10.66
CA GLY A 100 13.67 -7.20 10.96
C GLY A 100 14.19 -8.36 11.83
N ARG A 101 13.33 -9.32 12.19
CA ARG A 101 13.64 -10.44 13.09
C ARG A 101 13.85 -11.72 12.31
N GLY A 102 15.10 -12.20 12.24
CA GLY A 102 15.48 -13.42 11.52
C GLY A 102 14.66 -14.66 11.90
N ALA A 103 14.35 -14.81 13.20
CA ALA A 103 13.52 -15.90 13.71
C ALA A 103 12.11 -15.95 13.11
N LEU A 104 11.61 -14.84 12.53
CA LEU A 104 10.27 -14.74 11.94
C LEU A 104 10.27 -14.79 10.41
N TRP A 105 11.42 -15.00 9.74
CA TRP A 105 11.46 -14.98 8.28
C TRP A 105 10.59 -16.06 7.64
N ALA A 106 10.67 -17.31 8.12
CA ALA A 106 9.86 -18.41 7.62
C ALA A 106 8.36 -18.11 7.74
N TRP A 107 7.92 -17.63 8.91
CA TRP A 107 6.53 -17.24 9.12
C TRP A 107 6.11 -16.07 8.22
N GLN A 108 6.93 -15.02 8.08
CA GLN A 108 6.62 -13.89 7.18
C GLN A 108 6.49 -14.37 5.73
N MET A 109 7.36 -15.26 5.25
CA MET A 109 7.25 -15.83 3.91
C MET A 109 5.97 -16.64 3.72
N VAL A 110 5.55 -17.44 4.71
CA VAL A 110 4.34 -18.25 4.60
C VAL A 110 3.07 -17.38 4.69
N ALA A 111 2.98 -16.53 5.71
CA ALA A 111 1.77 -15.78 6.05
C ALA A 111 1.48 -14.60 5.13
N THR A 112 2.49 -14.03 4.46
CA THR A 112 2.29 -12.82 3.63
C THR A 112 1.31 -13.07 2.48
N PRO A 113 0.33 -12.18 2.22
CA PRO A 113 -0.59 -12.37 1.10
C PRO A 113 0.10 -12.27 -0.28
N PRO A 114 -0.49 -12.86 -1.33
CA PRO A 114 0.15 -12.96 -2.65
C PRO A 114 0.58 -11.63 -3.27
N ALA A 115 -0.17 -10.54 -3.06
CA ALA A 115 0.14 -9.22 -3.63
C ALA A 115 1.51 -8.71 -3.18
N TRP A 116 1.83 -8.82 -1.89
CA TRP A 116 3.14 -8.43 -1.34
C TRP A 116 4.25 -9.43 -1.73
N LYS A 117 3.96 -10.74 -1.70
CA LYS A 117 4.91 -11.79 -2.11
C LYS A 117 5.44 -11.57 -3.53
N ARG A 118 4.58 -11.20 -4.48
CA ARG A 118 4.95 -10.92 -5.87
C ARG A 118 5.98 -9.80 -6.00
N ARG A 119 6.04 -8.90 -5.02
CA ARG A 119 6.97 -7.76 -4.95
C ARG A 119 8.15 -8.00 -3.98
N ARG A 120 8.33 -9.23 -3.52
CA ARG A 120 9.33 -9.65 -2.51
C ARG A 120 9.20 -8.89 -1.18
N ILE A 121 7.99 -8.52 -0.81
CA ILE A 121 7.68 -7.89 0.48
C ILE A 121 7.14 -8.96 1.42
N PHE A 122 7.67 -9.02 2.64
CA PHE A 122 7.32 -10.02 3.64
C PHE A 122 7.13 -9.35 5.00
N GLY A 123 5.89 -9.27 5.49
CA GLY A 123 5.57 -8.61 6.76
C GLY A 123 4.68 -9.41 7.70
N GLY A 124 4.27 -10.63 7.31
CA GLY A 124 3.34 -11.44 8.09
C GLY A 124 1.96 -11.46 7.46
N ASP A 125 0.95 -11.84 8.22
CA ASP A 125 -0.43 -11.87 7.73
C ASP A 125 -1.02 -10.47 7.46
N GLU A 126 -2.21 -10.45 6.85
CA GLU A 126 -2.94 -9.23 6.54
C GLU A 126 -3.19 -8.33 7.77
N THR A 127 -3.46 -8.93 8.94
CA THR A 127 -3.73 -8.16 10.17
C THR A 127 -2.48 -7.37 10.59
N MET A 128 -1.30 -7.94 10.42
CA MET A 128 -0.03 -7.26 10.69
C MET A 128 0.32 -6.19 9.65
N LEU A 129 -0.11 -6.38 8.41
CA LEU A 129 0.22 -5.48 7.30
C LEU A 129 -0.68 -4.24 7.24
N ILE A 130 -1.98 -4.40 7.46
CA ILE A 130 -2.98 -3.35 7.18
C ILE A 130 -4.02 -3.17 8.31
N GLY A 131 -3.84 -3.86 9.44
CA GLY A 131 -4.79 -3.87 10.55
C GLY A 131 -6.00 -4.78 10.28
N ARG A 132 -6.93 -4.87 11.24
CA ARG A 132 -8.17 -5.64 11.04
C ARG A 132 -9.00 -5.05 9.90
N VAL A 133 -9.54 -5.95 9.07
CA VAL A 133 -10.61 -5.71 8.10
C VAL A 133 -11.95 -5.72 8.82
#